data_AF-A0A2D5W243-F1
#
_entry.id   AF-A0A2D5W243-F1
#
_cell.length_a   1.000
_cell.length_b   1.000
_cell.length_c   1.000
_cell.angle_alpha   90.00
_cell.angle_beta   90.00
_cell.angle_gamma   90.00
#
_symmetry.space_group_name_H-M   'P 1'
#
loop_
_entity.id
_entity.type
_entity.pdbx_description
1 polymer ?
#
loop_
_entity_poly.entity_id
_entity_poly.type
_entity_poly.pdbx_seq_one_letter_code
_entity_poly.pdbx_strand_id
1 'polypeptide(L)'
;MSSSPNQGGKDAKAMMLGLGLDSDGHKRVTRGDNFALVGGTEETHDGMVEKAVKINEKLARKGKDLDSVSREEFDDIAQSVGLVRRPTPRDN
;
A
#
# COMPACT_ATOMS: atom_id res chain seq x y z
N MET A 1 37.36 -6.09 14.28
CA MET A 1 36.57 -7.15 13.64
C MET A 1 35.56 -7.66 14.65
N SER A 2 34.30 -7.30 14.49
CA SER A 2 33.20 -7.91 15.23
C SER A 2 31.90 -7.60 14.48
N SER A 3 31.77 -8.19 13.29
CA SER A 3 30.49 -8.31 12.62
C SER A 3 29.63 -9.26 13.45
N SER A 4 28.61 -8.72 14.10
CA SER A 4 27.53 -9.54 14.65
C SER A 4 26.53 -9.83 13.52
N PRO A 5 26.28 -11.11 13.17
CA PRO A 5 25.25 -11.45 12.20
C PRO A 5 23.89 -11.42 12.91
N ASN A 6 23.06 -10.44 12.59
CA ASN A 6 21.67 -10.45 13.05
C ASN A 6 20.88 -11.42 12.16
N GLN A 7 20.69 -12.65 12.63
CA GLN A 7 19.83 -13.65 12.01
C GLN A 7 18.41 -13.57 12.60
N GLY A 8 17.40 -13.55 11.72
CA GLY A 8 16.07 -14.06 12.06
C GLY A 8 14.91 -13.07 12.04
N GLY A 9 14.47 -12.66 10.86
CA GLY A 9 13.12 -12.16 10.62
C GLY A 9 12.57 -12.82 9.38
N LYS A 10 11.63 -13.76 9.54
CA LYS A 10 10.79 -14.35 8.48
C LYS A 10 10.44 -13.25 7.48
N ASP A 11 10.72 -13.43 6.19
CA ASP A 11 10.48 -12.45 5.12
C ASP A 11 9.04 -11.90 5.24
N ALA A 12 8.89 -10.77 5.92
CA ALA A 12 7.59 -10.18 6.19
C ALA A 12 7.17 -9.50 4.90
N LYS A 13 6.40 -10.23 4.07
CA LYS A 13 5.94 -9.74 2.78
C LYS A 13 5.18 -8.43 2.97
N ALA A 14 5.65 -7.38 2.32
CA ALA A 14 5.02 -6.08 2.32
C ALA A 14 3.65 -6.18 1.62
N MET A 15 2.64 -5.57 2.25
CA MET A 15 1.27 -5.61 1.75
C MET A 15 0.59 -4.25 1.94
N MET A 16 -0.10 -3.80 0.90
CA MET A 16 -0.90 -2.58 0.92
C MET A 16 -2.34 -2.89 1.29
N LEU A 17 -2.86 -2.21 2.32
CA LEU A 17 -4.23 -2.39 2.78
C LEU A 17 -5.05 -1.12 2.49
N GLY A 18 -6.19 -1.28 1.82
CA GLY A 18 -7.19 -0.23 1.60
C GLY A 18 -8.47 -0.55 2.34
N LEU A 19 -8.95 0.38 3.14
CA LEU A 19 -10.19 0.26 3.91
C LEU A 19 -11.14 1.36 3.50
N GLY A 20 -12.24 1.00 2.86
CA GLY A 20 -13.35 1.91 2.61
C GLY A 20 -14.20 2.03 3.88
N LEU A 21 -14.25 3.23 4.44
CA LEU A 21 -14.95 3.52 5.71
C LEU A 21 -16.40 3.96 5.49
N ASP A 22 -16.77 4.23 4.24
CA ASP A 22 -18.14 4.41 3.77
C ASP A 22 -18.75 3.07 3.36
N SER A 23 -20.05 2.90 3.57
CA SER A 23 -20.79 1.69 3.19
C SER A 23 -22.17 2.05 2.67
N ASP A 24 -22.55 1.41 1.56
CA ASP A 24 -23.89 1.42 0.96
C ASP A 24 -24.70 0.16 1.34
N GLY A 25 -24.20 -0.64 2.29
CA GLY A 25 -24.80 -1.94 2.65
C GLY A 25 -24.25 -3.12 1.86
N HIS A 26 -23.34 -2.91 0.89
CA HIS A 26 -22.66 -3.98 0.19
C HIS A 26 -21.26 -4.28 0.76
N LYS A 27 -20.91 -5.57 0.81
CA LYS A 27 -19.57 -6.02 1.20
C LYS A 27 -18.71 -6.19 -0.04
N ARG A 28 -17.78 -5.27 -0.25
CA ARG A 28 -16.78 -5.34 -1.34
C ARG A 28 -15.43 -5.78 -0.79
N VAL A 29 -14.80 -6.74 -1.48
CA VAL A 29 -13.46 -7.24 -1.13
C VAL A 29 -12.71 -7.53 -2.42
N THR A 30 -11.56 -6.88 -2.60
CA THR A 30 -10.65 -7.10 -3.73
C THR A 30 -9.26 -7.44 -3.18
N ARG A 31 -8.62 -8.49 -3.70
CA ARG A 31 -7.27 -8.92 -3.28
C ARG A 31 -6.38 -9.10 -4.50
N GLY A 32 -5.12 -8.71 -4.36
CA GLY A 32 -4.04 -8.99 -5.30
C GLY A 32 -2.82 -9.56 -4.59
N ASP A 33 -1.73 -9.76 -5.32
CA ASP A 33 -0.52 -10.42 -4.81
C ASP A 33 0.17 -9.72 -3.64
N ASN A 34 -0.04 -8.41 -3.54
CA ASN A 34 0.58 -7.53 -2.55
C ASN A 34 -0.38 -6.45 -2.04
N PHE A 35 -1.69 -6.59 -2.28
CA PHE A 35 -2.69 -5.66 -1.74
C PHE A 35 -4.02 -6.32 -1.37
N ALA A 36 -4.74 -5.72 -0.43
CA ALA A 36 -6.14 -6.06 -0.14
C ALA A 36 -6.97 -4.81 0.13
N LEU A 37 -8.11 -4.72 -0.53
CA LEU A 37 -9.07 -3.62 -0.43
C LEU A 37 -10.38 -4.16 0.13
N VAL A 38 -10.91 -3.53 1.16
CA VAL A 38 -12.09 -4.01 1.89
C VAL A 38 -13.03 -2.86 2.17
N GLY A 39 -14.31 -3.04 1.87
CA GLY A 39 -15.35 -2.04 2.11
C GLY A 39 -15.35 -0.90 1.09
N GLY A 40 -16.08 0.18 1.41
CA GLY A 40 -16.37 1.27 0.50
C GLY A 40 -17.73 1.10 -0.19
N THR A 41 -18.38 2.23 -0.48
CA THR A 41 -19.38 2.31 -1.56
C THR A 41 -18.74 1.90 -2.89
N GLU A 42 -19.54 1.70 -3.94
CA GLU A 42 -19.01 1.37 -5.27
C GLU A 42 -17.95 2.36 -5.74
N GLU A 43 -18.25 3.66 -5.67
CA GLU A 43 -17.34 4.72 -6.09
C GLU A 43 -16.02 4.73 -5.28
N THR A 44 -16.10 4.62 -3.95
CA THR A 44 -14.89 4.59 -3.12
C THR A 44 -14.08 3.32 -3.36
N HIS A 45 -14.76 2.16 -3.50
CA HIS A 45 -14.08 0.89 -3.72
C HIS A 45 -13.35 0.88 -5.05
N ASP A 46 -14.01 1.30 -6.13
CA ASP A 46 -13.41 1.39 -7.46
C ASP A 46 -12.25 2.38 -7.48
N GLY A 47 -12.41 3.52 -6.80
CA GLY A 47 -11.33 4.49 -6.61
C GLY A 47 -10.14 3.94 -5.81
N MET A 48 -10.34 2.98 -4.91
CA MET A 48 -9.24 2.26 -4.24
C MET A 48 -8.57 1.25 -5.18
N VAL A 49 -9.36 0.48 -5.94
CA VAL A 49 -8.87 -0.51 -6.90
C VAL A 49 -7.98 0.15 -7.95
N GLU A 50 -8.46 1.24 -8.55
CA GLU A 50 -7.72 2.01 -9.54
C GLU A 50 -6.35 2.48 -9.01
N LYS A 51 -6.32 3.03 -7.79
CA LYS A 51 -5.08 3.49 -7.16
C LYS A 51 -4.13 2.32 -6.87
N ALA A 52 -4.66 1.19 -6.39
CA ALA A 52 -3.84 0.01 -6.09
C ALA A 52 -3.15 -0.56 -7.35
N VAL A 53 -3.89 -0.62 -8.46
CA VAL A 53 -3.33 -1.06 -9.76
C VAL A 53 -2.26 -0.07 -10.23
N LYS A 54 -2.55 1.25 -10.23
CA LYS A 54 -1.58 2.26 -10.66
C LYS A 54 -0.28 2.26 -9.84
N ILE A 55 -0.37 2.00 -8.54
CA ILE A 55 0.82 1.88 -7.67
C ILE A 55 1.67 0.70 -8.14
N ASN A 56 1.06 -0.48 -8.33
CA ASN A 56 1.75 -1.67 -8.80
C ASN A 56 2.38 -1.49 -10.19
N GLU A 57 1.67 -0.86 -11.13
CA GLU A 57 2.23 -0.55 -12.45
C GLU A 57 3.46 0.38 -12.35
N LYS A 58 3.42 1.39 -11.47
CA LYS A 58 4.54 2.31 -11.26
C LYS A 58 5.73 1.63 -10.58
N LEU A 59 5.48 0.72 -9.64
CA LEU A 59 6.51 -0.12 -9.01
C LEU A 59 7.17 -1.03 -10.06
N ALA A 60 6.36 -1.74 -10.85
CA ALA A 60 6.84 -2.64 -11.91
C ALA A 60 7.64 -1.89 -12.98
N ARG A 61 7.22 -0.67 -13.38
CA ARG A 61 7.99 0.19 -14.30
C ARG A 61 9.36 0.60 -13.76
N LYS A 62 9.52 0.66 -12.44
CA LYS A 62 10.79 0.91 -11.77
C LYS A 62 11.59 -0.37 -11.49
N GLY A 63 11.07 -1.55 -11.88
CA GLY A 63 11.67 -2.85 -11.60
C GLY A 63 11.66 -3.21 -10.10
N LYS A 64 10.70 -2.66 -9.35
CA LYS A 64 10.56 -2.86 -7.91
C LYS A 64 9.19 -3.44 -7.58
N ASP A 65 9.10 -4.03 -6.41
CA ASP A 65 7.86 -4.51 -5.80
C ASP A 65 7.69 -3.85 -4.43
N LEU A 66 6.55 -4.08 -3.77
CA LEU A 66 6.31 -3.57 -2.42
C LEU A 66 7.35 -4.03 -1.39
N ASP A 67 7.98 -5.19 -1.61
CA ASP A 67 9.02 -5.74 -0.74
C ASP A 67 10.38 -5.04 -0.90
N SER A 68 10.65 -4.43 -2.07
CA SER A 68 11.96 -3.87 -2.42
C SER A 68 11.98 -2.35 -2.54
N VAL A 69 10.82 -1.71 -2.58
CA VAL A 69 10.69 -0.25 -2.65
C VAL A 69 11.00 0.39 -1.30
N SER A 70 11.71 1.53 -1.30
CA SER A 70 11.89 2.30 -0.07
C SER A 70 10.59 3.01 0.33
N ARG A 71 10.50 3.40 1.60
CA ARG A 71 9.34 4.14 2.10
C ARG A 71 9.15 5.50 1.41
N GLU A 72 10.26 6.19 1.10
CA GLU A 72 10.24 7.48 0.41
C GLU A 72 9.76 7.33 -1.03
N GLU A 73 10.29 6.33 -1.75
CA GLU A 73 9.87 6.03 -3.12
C GLU A 73 8.41 5.59 -3.19
N PHE A 74 7.96 4.81 -2.20
CA PHE A 74 6.56 4.43 -2.09
C PHE A 74 5.68 5.65 -1.82
N ASP A 75 6.08 6.54 -0.90
CA ASP A 75 5.36 7.79 -0.62
C ASP A 75 5.27 8.67 -1.88
N ASP A 76 6.33 8.78 -2.69
CA ASP A 76 6.32 9.50 -3.97
C ASP A 76 5.36 8.88 -4.99
N ILE A 77 5.37 7.54 -5.11
CA ILE A 77 4.46 6.81 -6.00
C ILE A 77 3.01 7.00 -5.53
N ALA A 78 2.76 6.88 -4.23
CA ALA A 78 1.44 7.08 -3.62
C ALA A 78 0.91 8.50 -3.88
N GLN A 79 1.73 9.53 -3.67
CA GLN A 79 1.38 10.92 -3.98
C GLN A 79 1.07 11.11 -5.46
N SER A 80 1.86 10.49 -6.34
CA SER A 80 1.64 10.58 -7.79
C SER A 80 0.37 9.88 -8.30
N VAL A 81 -0.31 9.09 -7.46
CA VAL A 81 -1.65 8.53 -7.75
C VAL A 81 -2.76 9.21 -6.93
N GLY A 82 -2.44 10.32 -6.26
CA GLY A 82 -3.40 11.13 -5.50
C GLY A 82 -3.63 10.67 -4.06
N LEU A 83 -2.77 9.80 -3.51
CA LEU A 83 -2.81 9.48 -2.08
C LEU A 83 -2.07 10.55 -1.28
N VAL A 84 -2.76 11.16 -0.32
CA VAL A 84 -2.18 12.16 0.57
C VAL A 84 -1.88 11.51 1.90
N ARG A 85 -0.61 11.61 2.33
CA ARG A 85 -0.21 11.17 3.65
C ARG A 85 -0.80 12.13 4.69
N ARG A 86 -1.68 11.64 5.56
CA ARG A 86 -2.12 12.43 6.72
C ARG A 86 -0.94 12.60 7.69
N PRO A 87 -0.67 13.82 8.18
CA PRO A 87 0.32 14.02 9.22
C PRO A 87 -0.10 13.21 10.46
N THR A 88 0.83 12.44 11.01
CA THR A 88 0.58 11.69 12.25
C THR A 88 0.63 12.68 13.44
N PRO A 89 -0.30 12.60 14.42
CA PRO A 89 -0.35 13.52 15.57
C PRO A 89 0.83 13.46 16.56
N ARG A 90 2.01 12.96 16.17
CA ARG A 90 3.17 12.71 17.06
C ARG A 90 4.31 13.74 16.93
N ASP A 91 4.13 14.79 16.12
CA ASP A 91 4.98 15.97 16.17
C ASP A 91 4.34 16.99 17.13
N ASN A 92 4.64 16.87 18.43
CA ASN A 92 4.38 17.91 19.44
C ASN A 92 5.40 17.78 20.57
#